data_AF-A0A382HCN6-F1
#
_entry.id   AF-A0A382HCN6-F1
#
_cell.length_a   1.000
_cell.length_b   1.000
_cell.length_c   1.000
_cell.angle_alpha   90.00
_cell.angle_beta   90.00
_cell.angle_gamma   90.00
#
_symmetry.space_group_name_H-M   'P 1'
#
loop_
_entity.id
_entity.type
_entity.pdbx_description
1 polymer ?
#
loop_
_entity_poly.entity_id
_entity_poly.type
_entity_poly.pdbx_seq_one_letter_code
_entity_poly.pdbx_strand_id
1 'polypeptide(L)'
;MATRQDVLFAAEDYIAKYQSFAQSNFQAYDFDTLKAAMVDYIRLNYPEDYNDWIQSSEFISLMDLIAFMGHNLAFRTDFATRENFMETAQSRDSILKLARFLGYNPTRNINSSGVLKIKTIRTTESLIDSDGNNLLNVDVTWNDATNANAYEQFLMILNSSFGSTTQFGTPFKAETIDGVKTEIYKMNSQTKQNVTHTFAGTVQGEAIPFEITNVDVDATLGLFEPYPDPDSAMRCLYLNDGRGNSSAKTGFFFYFKQGSLEFKDTLITRPIENQVIDITAENISNNDVWVQTINQAGAITTTWTPVDTVVGSNVIFNAVDNNIR
;
A
#
# COMPACT_ATOMS: atom_id res chain seq x y z
N MET A 1 -69.31 -27.07 10.29
CA MET A 1 -69.20 -25.97 11.27
C MET A 1 -67.86 -26.06 12.03
N ALA A 2 -66.73 -26.14 11.34
CA ALA A 2 -65.39 -26.17 11.98
C ALA A 2 -64.40 -25.18 11.32
N THR A 3 -64.57 -24.88 10.03
CA THR A 3 -63.70 -23.96 9.27
C THR A 3 -63.97 -22.46 9.48
N ARG A 4 -64.91 -22.08 10.35
CA ARG A 4 -65.18 -20.67 10.68
C ARG A 4 -64.64 -20.25 12.06
N GLN A 5 -64.35 -21.23 12.92
CA GLN A 5 -63.80 -21.00 14.25
C GLN A 5 -62.26 -20.88 14.19
N ASP A 6 -61.59 -21.69 13.36
CA ASP A 6 -60.13 -21.63 13.16
C ASP A 6 -59.66 -20.34 12.47
N VAL A 7 -60.50 -19.76 11.60
CA VAL A 7 -60.20 -18.47 10.93
C VAL A 7 -60.42 -17.28 11.87
N LEU A 8 -61.27 -17.43 12.91
CA LEU A 8 -61.42 -16.40 13.94
C LEU A 8 -60.21 -16.37 14.88
N PHE A 9 -59.67 -17.53 15.28
CA PHE A 9 -58.47 -17.59 16.12
C PHE A 9 -57.18 -17.26 15.34
N ALA A 10 -57.10 -17.58 14.04
CA ALA A 10 -55.98 -17.16 13.20
C ALA A 10 -55.95 -15.63 12.98
N ALA A 11 -57.12 -14.97 13.04
CA ALA A 11 -57.20 -13.52 12.98
C ALA A 11 -56.81 -12.84 14.29
N GLU A 12 -57.09 -13.48 15.42
CA GLU A 12 -56.61 -13.04 16.73
C GLU A 12 -55.10 -13.23 16.90
N ASP A 13 -54.48 -14.24 16.28
CA ASP A 13 -53.03 -14.52 16.44
C ASP A 13 -52.12 -13.45 15.82
N TYR A 14 -52.45 -12.92 14.64
CA TYR A 14 -51.69 -11.81 14.07
C TYR A 14 -51.94 -10.50 14.82
N ILE A 15 -53.18 -10.24 15.28
CA ILE A 15 -53.51 -9.07 16.10
C ILE A 15 -52.82 -9.17 17.46
N ALA A 16 -52.74 -10.35 18.07
CA ALA A 16 -52.02 -10.59 19.32
C ALA A 16 -50.51 -10.34 19.17
N LYS A 17 -49.90 -10.75 18.06
CA LYS A 17 -48.51 -10.38 17.72
C LYS A 17 -48.35 -8.87 17.56
N TYR A 18 -49.28 -8.18 16.90
CA TYR A 18 -49.22 -6.71 16.78
C TYR A 18 -49.47 -5.98 18.10
N GLN A 19 -50.33 -6.52 18.98
CA GLN A 19 -50.58 -6.00 20.31
C GLN A 19 -49.36 -6.18 21.23
N SER A 20 -48.64 -7.31 21.12
CA SER A 20 -47.39 -7.49 21.88
C SER A 20 -46.30 -6.54 21.43
N PHE A 21 -46.22 -6.21 20.13
CA PHE A 21 -45.35 -5.12 19.65
C PHE A 21 -45.78 -3.74 20.15
N ALA A 22 -47.09 -3.47 20.32
CA ALA A 22 -47.58 -2.21 20.86
C ALA A 22 -47.27 -2.01 22.35
N GLN A 23 -47.06 -3.10 23.10
CA GLN A 23 -46.68 -3.07 24.52
C GLN A 23 -45.16 -3.09 24.75
N SER A 24 -44.36 -3.29 23.70
CA SER A 24 -42.90 -3.34 23.80
C SER A 24 -42.29 -1.95 23.75
N ASN A 25 -41.49 -1.59 24.76
CA ASN A 25 -40.74 -0.34 24.77
C ASN A 25 -39.45 -0.47 23.93
N PHE A 26 -39.49 0.00 22.68
CA PHE A 26 -38.34 -0.04 21.78
C PHE A 26 -37.25 0.99 22.09
N GLN A 27 -37.45 1.91 23.04
CA GLN A 27 -36.47 2.94 23.41
C GLN A 27 -35.62 2.55 24.63
N ALA A 28 -35.94 1.43 25.28
CA ALA A 28 -35.20 0.94 26.44
C ALA A 28 -33.95 0.17 25.96
N TYR A 29 -32.77 0.74 26.22
CA TYR A 29 -31.48 0.17 25.79
C TYR A 29 -30.44 0.10 26.91
N ASP A 30 -30.58 0.94 27.94
CA ASP A 30 -29.72 0.89 29.12
C ASP A 30 -30.30 -0.06 30.18
N PHE A 31 -29.45 -0.43 31.13
CA PHE A 31 -29.82 -1.41 32.17
C PHE A 31 -31.06 -0.98 32.98
N ASP A 32 -31.12 0.28 33.39
CA ASP A 32 -32.17 0.79 34.26
C ASP A 32 -33.51 0.93 33.52
N THR A 33 -33.49 1.37 32.26
CA THR A 33 -34.69 1.47 31.41
C THR A 33 -35.20 0.10 30.98
N LEU A 34 -34.32 -0.87 30.71
CA LEU A 34 -34.71 -2.25 30.45
C LEU A 34 -35.39 -2.87 31.68
N LYS A 35 -34.82 -2.67 32.87
CA LYS A 35 -35.41 -3.13 34.12
C LYS A 35 -36.78 -2.49 34.37
N ALA A 36 -36.90 -1.17 34.20
CA ALA A 36 -38.17 -0.46 34.33
C ALA A 36 -39.22 -0.96 33.31
N ALA A 37 -38.83 -1.14 32.05
CA ALA A 37 -39.73 -1.64 31.00
C ALA A 37 -40.21 -3.08 31.27
N MET A 38 -39.33 -3.95 31.79
CA MET A 38 -39.73 -5.31 32.18
C MET A 38 -40.69 -5.30 33.37
N VAL A 39 -40.47 -4.42 34.35
CA VAL A 39 -41.39 -4.21 35.47
C VAL A 39 -42.77 -3.75 35.00
N ASP A 40 -42.81 -2.76 34.11
CA ASP A 40 -44.06 -2.23 33.58
C ASP A 40 -44.78 -3.27 32.70
N TYR A 41 -44.06 -4.05 31.90
CA TYR A 41 -44.62 -5.15 31.10
C TYR A 41 -45.30 -6.21 31.98
N ILE A 42 -44.66 -6.62 33.08
CA ILE A 42 -45.22 -7.63 33.99
C ILE A 42 -46.44 -7.08 34.72
N ARG A 43 -46.40 -5.82 35.17
CA ARG A 43 -47.57 -5.17 35.80
C ARG A 43 -48.77 -5.09 34.86
N LEU A 44 -48.54 -4.84 33.58
CA LEU A 44 -49.61 -4.72 32.59
C LEU A 44 -50.23 -6.09 32.24
N ASN A 45 -49.40 -7.13 32.12
CA ASN A 45 -49.83 -8.43 31.60
C ASN A 45 -50.17 -9.48 32.66
N TYR A 46 -49.64 -9.34 33.87
CA TYR A 46 -49.91 -10.25 35.00
C TYR A 46 -50.25 -9.49 36.30
N PRO A 47 -51.24 -8.58 36.28
CA PRO A 47 -51.58 -7.74 37.43
C PRO A 47 -52.09 -8.53 38.65
N GLU A 48 -52.76 -9.67 38.41
CA GLU A 48 -53.40 -10.48 39.47
C GLU A 48 -52.42 -11.44 40.17
N ASP A 49 -51.43 -11.98 39.44
CA ASP A 49 -50.51 -13.01 39.94
C ASP A 49 -49.26 -12.41 40.62
N TYR A 50 -48.85 -11.21 40.23
CA TYR A 50 -47.59 -10.58 40.68
C TYR A 50 -47.83 -9.17 41.23
N ASN A 51 -48.63 -9.07 42.29
CA ASN A 51 -48.85 -7.79 42.99
C ASN A 51 -47.77 -7.51 44.08
N ASP A 52 -47.09 -8.54 44.59
CA ASP A 52 -46.15 -8.47 45.73
C ASP A 52 -44.71 -8.95 45.40
N TRP A 53 -44.20 -8.60 44.22
CA TRP A 53 -42.90 -9.07 43.73
C TRP A 53 -41.71 -8.20 44.17
N ILE A 54 -41.96 -7.01 44.73
CA ILE A 54 -40.92 -6.07 45.20
C ILE A 54 -40.10 -6.67 46.36
N GLN A 55 -40.54 -7.77 47.00
CA GLN A 55 -39.91 -8.34 48.18
C GLN A 55 -39.07 -9.61 47.94
N SER A 56 -39.12 -10.26 46.77
CA SER A 56 -38.29 -11.46 46.50
C SER A 56 -36.94 -11.08 45.88
N SER A 57 -35.87 -11.29 46.63
CA SER A 57 -34.48 -11.08 46.19
C SER A 57 -34.12 -11.87 44.94
N GLU A 58 -34.68 -13.07 44.80
CA GLU A 58 -34.39 -14.00 43.71
C GLU A 58 -34.94 -13.45 42.39
N PHE A 59 -36.15 -12.91 42.40
CA PHE A 59 -36.79 -12.36 41.21
C PHE A 59 -36.09 -11.08 40.73
N ILE A 60 -35.69 -10.19 41.65
CA ILE A 60 -34.91 -8.99 41.32
C ILE A 60 -33.55 -9.41 40.73
N SER A 61 -32.90 -10.42 41.28
CA SER A 61 -31.62 -10.92 40.75
C SER A 61 -31.72 -11.53 39.35
N LEU A 62 -32.81 -12.24 39.05
CA LEU A 62 -33.08 -12.77 37.71
C LEU A 62 -33.36 -11.64 36.71
N MET A 63 -34.14 -10.65 37.12
CA MET A 63 -34.43 -9.46 36.33
C MET A 63 -33.14 -8.70 35.99
N ASP A 64 -32.25 -8.51 36.96
CA ASP A 64 -30.97 -7.85 36.77
C ASP A 64 -30.08 -8.64 35.80
N LEU A 65 -30.08 -9.97 35.85
CA LEU A 65 -29.33 -10.80 34.91
C LEU A 65 -29.86 -10.67 33.47
N ILE A 66 -31.19 -10.65 33.30
CA ILE A 66 -31.83 -10.49 31.99
C ILE A 66 -31.60 -9.07 31.45
N ALA A 67 -31.72 -8.04 32.28
CA ALA A 67 -31.44 -6.65 31.91
C ALA A 67 -29.96 -6.46 31.52
N PHE A 68 -29.03 -7.08 32.26
CA PHE A 68 -27.61 -7.09 31.90
C PHE A 68 -27.38 -7.75 30.53
N MET A 69 -27.98 -8.92 30.27
CA MET A 69 -27.88 -9.58 28.98
C MET A 69 -28.50 -8.73 27.86
N GLY A 70 -29.67 -8.14 28.10
CA GLY A 70 -30.38 -7.28 27.16
C GLY A 70 -29.57 -6.04 26.79
N HIS A 71 -28.95 -5.39 27.77
CA HIS A 71 -28.09 -4.23 27.53
C HIS A 71 -26.87 -4.59 26.65
N ASN A 72 -26.19 -5.69 26.97
CA ASN A 72 -25.05 -6.16 26.18
C ASN A 72 -25.43 -6.51 24.73
N LEU A 73 -26.59 -7.14 24.53
CA LEU A 73 -27.09 -7.45 23.20
C LEU A 73 -27.45 -6.18 22.42
N ALA A 74 -28.18 -5.26 23.05
CA ALA A 74 -28.57 -3.99 22.46
C ALA A 74 -27.34 -3.19 22.00
N PHE A 75 -26.30 -3.10 22.85
CA PHE A 75 -25.04 -2.45 22.51
C PHE A 75 -24.37 -3.09 21.29
N ARG A 76 -24.28 -4.43 21.25
CA ARG A 76 -23.66 -5.15 20.13
C ARG A 76 -24.44 -4.96 18.82
N THR A 77 -25.77 -4.98 18.88
CA THR A 77 -26.62 -4.77 17.71
C THR A 77 -26.49 -3.32 17.21
N ASP A 78 -26.57 -2.32 18.10
CA ASP A 78 -26.41 -0.91 17.72
C ASP A 78 -25.03 -0.66 17.07
N PHE A 79 -23.95 -1.18 17.68
CA PHE A 79 -22.62 -1.10 17.11
C PHE A 79 -22.55 -1.74 15.71
N ALA A 80 -23.05 -2.96 15.56
CA ALA A 80 -23.07 -3.65 14.27
C ALA A 80 -23.89 -2.89 13.21
N THR A 81 -25.03 -2.30 13.58
CA THR A 81 -25.87 -1.51 12.67
C THR A 81 -25.16 -0.22 12.25
N ARG A 82 -24.51 0.49 13.16
CA ARG A 82 -23.75 1.72 12.83
C ARG A 82 -22.58 1.45 11.91
N GLU A 83 -21.88 0.33 12.08
CA GLU A 83 -20.74 -0.05 11.25
C GLU A 83 -21.13 -0.48 9.83
N ASN A 84 -22.42 -0.71 9.54
CA ASN A 84 -22.90 -1.06 8.19
C ASN A 84 -23.17 0.16 7.30
N PHE A 85 -23.25 1.37 7.85
CA PHE A 85 -23.49 2.59 7.06
C PHE A 85 -22.28 3.51 7.09
N MET A 86 -21.87 4.00 5.92
CA MET A 86 -20.68 4.84 5.76
C MET A 86 -20.69 6.09 6.63
N GLU A 87 -21.86 6.73 6.80
CA GLU A 87 -21.98 7.95 7.59
C GLU A 87 -21.86 7.73 9.09
N THR A 88 -22.19 6.52 9.57
CA THR A 88 -22.23 6.20 11.02
C THR A 88 -21.10 5.28 11.47
N ALA A 89 -20.39 4.64 10.55
CA ALA A 89 -19.27 3.77 10.86
C ALA A 89 -18.13 4.57 11.51
N GLN A 90 -17.57 4.03 12.59
CA GLN A 90 -16.45 4.65 13.32
C GLN A 90 -15.15 3.87 13.12
N SER A 91 -15.25 2.55 12.88
CA SER A 91 -14.06 1.76 12.58
C SER A 91 -13.51 2.08 11.19
N ARG A 92 -12.20 2.34 11.12
CA ARG A 92 -11.49 2.53 9.85
C ARG A 92 -11.70 1.33 8.91
N ASP A 93 -11.68 0.10 9.43
CA ASP A 93 -11.81 -1.10 8.59
C ASP A 93 -13.20 -1.19 7.93
N SER A 94 -14.27 -0.90 8.66
CA SER A 94 -15.63 -0.89 8.12
C SER A 94 -15.79 0.17 7.03
N ILE A 95 -15.28 1.38 7.27
CA ILE A 95 -15.29 2.47 6.27
C ILE A 95 -14.53 2.04 5.00
N LEU A 96 -13.34 1.45 5.14
CA LEU A 96 -12.56 1.02 3.97
C LEU A 96 -13.26 -0.10 3.20
N LYS A 97 -13.92 -1.05 3.89
CA LYS A 97 -14.70 -2.12 3.25
C LYS A 97 -15.93 -1.59 2.52
N LEU A 98 -16.67 -0.69 3.14
CA LEU A 98 -17.82 -0.03 2.52
C LEU A 98 -17.40 0.87 1.35
N ALA A 99 -16.26 1.56 1.44
CA ALA A 99 -15.71 2.34 0.34
C ALA A 99 -15.34 1.45 -0.85
N ARG A 100 -14.72 0.28 -0.60
CA ARG A 100 -14.44 -0.72 -1.64
C ARG A 100 -15.71 -1.25 -2.29
N PHE A 101 -16.77 -1.46 -1.52
CA PHE A 101 -18.07 -1.84 -2.07
C PHE A 101 -18.62 -0.79 -3.06
N LEU A 102 -18.36 0.50 -2.81
CA LEU A 102 -18.69 1.59 -3.72
C LEU A 102 -17.69 1.77 -4.88
N GLY A 103 -16.69 0.89 -5.00
CA GLY A 103 -15.65 0.94 -6.03
C GLY A 103 -14.47 1.85 -5.70
N TYR A 104 -14.38 2.40 -4.49
CA TYR A 104 -13.22 3.18 -4.05
C TYR A 104 -12.17 2.29 -3.38
N ASN A 105 -11.02 2.14 -4.01
CA ASN A 105 -9.87 1.44 -3.44
C ASN A 105 -8.92 2.44 -2.77
N PRO A 106 -8.82 2.45 -1.42
CA PRO A 106 -7.92 3.35 -0.71
C PRO A 106 -6.47 2.99 -1.02
N THR A 107 -5.65 4.00 -1.35
CA THR A 107 -4.22 3.83 -1.59
C THR A 107 -3.42 3.84 -0.30
N ARG A 108 -2.29 3.12 -0.29
CA ARG A 108 -1.29 3.20 0.79
C ARG A 108 -0.42 4.46 0.62
N ASN A 109 0.51 4.67 1.55
CA ASN A 109 1.54 5.69 1.42
C ASN A 109 2.30 5.51 0.10
N ILE A 110 2.65 6.61 -0.54
CA ILE A 110 3.49 6.64 -1.73
C ILE A 110 4.84 7.21 -1.28
N ASN A 111 5.92 6.57 -1.68
CA ASN A 111 7.26 7.04 -1.39
C ASN A 111 7.63 8.25 -2.24
N SER A 112 8.35 9.19 -1.64
CA SER A 112 8.96 10.30 -2.36
C SER A 112 10.04 9.77 -3.28
N SER A 113 10.10 10.29 -4.51
CA SER A 113 11.14 9.94 -5.48
C SER A 113 11.68 11.17 -6.18
N GLY A 114 12.87 11.05 -6.75
CA GLY A 114 13.51 12.15 -7.47
C GLY A 114 14.82 11.76 -8.11
N VAL A 115 15.55 12.77 -8.55
CA VAL A 115 16.88 12.61 -9.16
C VAL A 115 17.92 13.43 -8.40
N LEU A 116 19.10 12.84 -8.19
CA LEU A 116 20.25 13.48 -7.56
C LEU A 116 21.31 13.78 -8.60
N LYS A 117 21.69 15.05 -8.72
CA LYS A 117 22.76 15.46 -9.64
C LYS A 117 24.12 15.06 -9.09
N ILE A 118 24.94 14.46 -9.94
CA ILE A 118 26.35 14.22 -9.64
C ILE A 118 27.09 15.55 -9.78
N LYS A 119 27.64 16.05 -8.67
CA LYS A 119 28.38 17.32 -8.65
C LYS A 119 29.88 17.13 -8.81
N THR A 120 30.44 16.14 -8.12
CA THR A 120 31.88 15.87 -8.10
C THR A 120 32.09 14.37 -8.20
N ILE A 121 33.07 13.96 -8.99
CA ILE A 121 33.45 12.56 -9.17
C ILE A 121 34.94 12.38 -8.98
N ARG A 122 35.34 11.18 -8.57
CA ARG A 122 36.72 10.75 -8.40
C ARG A 122 36.86 9.33 -8.93
N THR A 123 37.93 9.04 -9.65
CA THR A 123 38.26 7.68 -10.11
C THR A 123 39.45 7.10 -9.35
N THR A 124 39.48 5.77 -9.25
CA THR A 124 40.62 5.00 -8.76
C THR A 124 41.43 4.36 -9.89
N GLU A 125 41.01 4.55 -11.14
CA GLU A 125 41.70 4.08 -12.33
C GLU A 125 42.62 5.17 -12.89
N SER A 126 43.70 4.76 -13.54
CA SER A 126 44.61 5.67 -14.23
C SER A 126 44.03 6.05 -15.59
N LEU A 127 43.52 7.27 -15.71
CA LEU A 127 43.02 7.85 -16.96
C LEU A 127 43.87 9.06 -17.31
N ILE A 128 44.34 9.15 -18.55
CA ILE A 128 45.17 10.25 -19.04
C ILE A 128 44.29 11.19 -19.86
N ASP A 129 44.22 12.46 -19.48
CA ASP A 129 43.46 13.48 -20.21
C ASP A 129 44.17 13.93 -21.50
N SER A 130 43.51 14.79 -22.28
CA SER A 130 44.06 15.38 -23.51
C SER A 130 45.38 16.15 -23.32
N ASP A 131 45.63 16.67 -22.10
CA ASP A 131 46.85 17.40 -21.72
C ASP A 131 47.94 16.50 -21.13
N GLY A 132 47.71 15.18 -21.04
CA GLY A 132 48.67 14.21 -20.53
C GLY A 132 48.68 14.07 -19.01
N ASN A 133 47.73 14.67 -18.29
CA ASN A 133 47.60 14.55 -16.84
C ASN A 133 46.85 13.29 -16.44
N ASN A 134 47.26 12.67 -15.34
CA ASN A 134 46.56 11.51 -14.78
C ASN A 134 45.44 11.94 -13.83
N LEU A 135 44.23 11.42 -14.05
CA LEU A 135 43.02 11.71 -13.26
C LEU A 135 42.84 10.80 -12.04
N LEU A 136 43.79 9.89 -11.78
CA LEU A 136 43.78 9.00 -10.63
C LEU A 136 43.67 9.78 -9.30
N ASN A 137 42.62 9.50 -8.52
CA ASN A 137 42.33 10.12 -7.22
C ASN A 137 42.16 11.65 -7.27
N VAL A 138 41.89 12.23 -8.44
CA VAL A 138 41.61 13.67 -8.60
C VAL A 138 40.10 13.90 -8.55
N ASP A 139 39.68 14.90 -7.78
CA ASP A 139 38.29 15.35 -7.75
C ASP A 139 38.00 16.23 -8.96
N VAL A 140 37.05 15.80 -9.80
CA VAL A 140 36.57 16.57 -10.95
C VAL A 140 35.15 17.05 -10.66
N THR A 141 34.95 18.36 -10.68
CA THR A 141 33.64 18.99 -10.41
C THR A 141 32.95 19.37 -11.72
N TRP A 142 31.65 19.08 -11.82
CA TRP A 142 30.83 19.45 -12.96
C TRP A 142 30.72 20.98 -13.09
N ASN A 143 30.99 21.50 -14.28
CA ASN A 143 30.91 22.95 -14.59
C ASN A 143 31.81 23.80 -13.67
N ASP A 144 33.04 23.34 -13.43
CA ASP A 144 34.06 24.11 -12.72
C ASP A 144 34.62 25.23 -13.61
N ALA A 145 34.59 26.48 -13.13
CA ALA A 145 35.11 27.64 -13.85
C ALA A 145 36.65 27.76 -13.80
N THR A 146 37.29 27.05 -12.88
CA THR A 146 38.75 27.10 -12.68
C THR A 146 39.51 26.07 -13.51
N ASN A 147 38.82 25.03 -13.99
CA ASN A 147 39.38 23.95 -14.80
C ASN A 147 38.67 23.91 -16.17
N ALA A 148 39.35 24.38 -17.21
CA ALA A 148 38.83 24.41 -18.57
C ALA A 148 38.51 23.00 -19.12
N ASN A 149 39.22 21.97 -18.65
CA ASN A 149 39.08 20.59 -19.09
C ASN A 149 38.10 19.79 -18.21
N ALA A 150 37.47 20.42 -17.21
CA ALA A 150 36.59 19.73 -16.26
C ALA A 150 35.49 18.91 -16.95
N TYR A 151 34.94 19.42 -18.06
CA TYR A 151 33.91 18.71 -18.82
C TYR A 151 34.44 17.43 -19.48
N GLU A 152 35.61 17.50 -20.13
CA GLU A 152 36.26 16.34 -20.76
C GLU A 152 36.62 15.30 -19.70
N GLN A 153 37.35 15.73 -18.66
CA GLN A 153 37.78 14.86 -17.56
C GLN A 153 36.58 14.18 -16.89
N PHE A 154 35.46 14.89 -16.72
CA PHE A 154 34.25 14.34 -16.14
C PHE A 154 33.62 13.25 -17.02
N LEU A 155 33.55 13.50 -18.34
CA LEU A 155 33.05 12.52 -19.31
C LEU A 155 33.97 11.31 -19.44
N MET A 156 35.28 11.49 -19.39
CA MET A 156 36.25 10.40 -19.44
C MET A 156 36.08 9.44 -18.25
N ILE A 157 35.95 9.98 -17.04
CA ILE A 157 35.71 9.19 -15.83
C ILE A 157 34.37 8.45 -15.92
N LEU A 158 33.30 9.12 -16.37
CA LEU A 158 32.00 8.45 -16.51
C LEU A 158 31.99 7.38 -17.60
N ASN A 159 32.62 7.64 -18.74
CA ASN A 159 32.71 6.66 -19.83
C ASN A 159 33.55 5.44 -19.47
N SER A 160 34.53 5.56 -18.55
CA SER A 160 35.24 4.40 -18.03
C SER A 160 34.35 3.56 -17.11
N SER A 161 33.41 4.19 -16.41
CA SER A 161 32.41 3.50 -15.57
C SER A 161 31.26 2.88 -16.37
N PHE A 162 30.99 3.35 -17.58
CA PHE A 162 29.91 2.84 -18.43
C PHE A 162 30.29 1.55 -19.17
N GLY A 163 29.26 0.78 -19.53
CA GLY A 163 29.43 -0.36 -20.42
C GLY A 163 29.99 0.07 -21.79
N SER A 164 30.79 -0.78 -22.42
CA SER A 164 31.44 -0.48 -23.72
C SER A 164 30.47 -0.14 -24.85
N THR A 165 29.20 -0.55 -24.74
CA THR A 165 28.13 -0.29 -25.71
C THR A 165 27.20 0.87 -25.31
N THR A 166 27.37 1.41 -24.10
CA THR A 166 26.49 2.45 -23.54
C THR A 166 27.31 3.63 -23.02
N GLN A 167 28.36 4.00 -23.74
CA GLN A 167 29.13 5.20 -23.43
C GLN A 167 28.34 6.46 -23.77
N PHE A 168 28.71 7.58 -23.15
CA PHE A 168 28.08 8.87 -23.40
C PHE A 168 28.12 9.22 -24.90
N GLY A 169 26.95 9.55 -25.46
CA GLY A 169 26.74 9.70 -26.91
C GLY A 169 25.95 8.54 -27.55
N THR A 170 26.02 7.34 -26.97
CA THR A 170 25.22 6.17 -27.36
C THR A 170 24.40 5.67 -26.17
N PRO A 171 23.26 6.34 -25.86
CA PRO A 171 22.45 5.96 -24.71
C PRO A 171 21.79 4.59 -24.92
N PHE A 172 21.60 3.86 -23.81
CA PHE A 172 20.84 2.61 -23.81
C PHE A 172 19.37 2.87 -24.19
N LYS A 173 18.81 3.96 -23.68
CA LYS A 173 17.46 4.42 -23.97
C LYS A 173 17.43 5.95 -23.88
N ALA A 174 16.64 6.59 -24.74
CA ALA A 174 16.47 8.03 -24.73
C ALA A 174 15.01 8.37 -24.95
N GLU A 175 14.51 9.34 -24.20
CA GLU A 175 13.13 9.83 -24.29
C GLU A 175 13.08 11.33 -23.98
N THR A 176 12.02 12.02 -24.39
CA THR A 176 11.83 13.43 -24.04
C THR A 176 10.65 13.59 -23.10
N ILE A 177 10.92 13.99 -21.86
CA ILE A 177 9.89 14.22 -20.83
C ILE A 177 9.83 15.73 -20.56
N ASP A 178 8.66 16.34 -20.67
CA ASP A 178 8.43 17.77 -20.42
C ASP A 178 9.41 18.70 -21.16
N GLY A 179 9.80 18.32 -22.38
CA GLY A 179 10.76 19.06 -23.20
C GLY A 179 12.23 18.94 -22.77
N VAL A 180 12.53 18.08 -21.78
CA VAL A 180 13.90 17.74 -21.34
C VAL A 180 14.29 16.40 -21.95
N LYS A 181 15.40 16.39 -22.71
CA LYS A 181 15.94 15.15 -23.26
C LYS A 181 16.54 14.34 -22.11
N THR A 182 16.02 13.13 -21.92
CA THR A 182 16.42 12.20 -20.86
C THR A 182 17.05 10.98 -21.50
N GLU A 183 18.30 10.71 -21.15
CA GLU A 183 19.09 9.60 -21.67
C GLU A 183 19.50 8.68 -20.52
N ILE A 184 19.48 7.38 -20.76
CA ILE A 184 19.88 6.36 -19.79
C ILE A 184 21.16 5.69 -20.26
N TYR A 185 22.13 5.60 -19.36
CA TYR A 185 23.42 4.94 -19.56
C TYR A 185 23.59 3.81 -18.56
N LYS A 186 24.07 2.65 -19.01
CA LYS A 186 24.34 1.49 -18.15
C LYS A 186 25.78 1.50 -17.66
N MET A 187 25.97 1.28 -16.38
CA MET A 187 27.30 1.10 -15.80
C MET A 187 27.84 -0.29 -16.08
N ASN A 188 29.16 -0.45 -15.99
CA ASN A 188 29.83 -1.75 -16.04
C ASN A 188 29.87 -2.36 -14.63
N SER A 189 28.71 -2.61 -14.04
CA SER A 189 28.59 -3.22 -12.72
C SER A 189 28.76 -4.74 -12.80
N GLN A 190 29.31 -5.35 -11.76
CA GLN A 190 29.35 -6.80 -11.62
C GLN A 190 27.93 -7.36 -11.39
N THR A 191 27.70 -8.62 -11.70
CA THR A 191 26.43 -9.31 -11.37
C THR A 191 26.35 -9.64 -9.89
N LYS A 192 25.14 -9.95 -9.40
CA LYS A 192 24.85 -10.29 -7.99
C LYS A 192 25.20 -9.18 -6.99
N GLN A 193 24.91 -7.94 -7.35
CA GLN A 193 25.12 -6.78 -6.47
C GLN A 193 23.86 -6.47 -5.66
N ASN A 194 24.00 -5.64 -4.64
CA ASN A 194 22.85 -5.03 -3.99
C ASN A 194 22.07 -4.20 -5.01
N VAL A 195 20.76 -4.37 -5.04
CA VAL A 195 19.88 -3.67 -5.99
C VAL A 195 19.71 -2.20 -5.61
N THR A 196 19.89 -1.86 -4.33
CA THR A 196 19.75 -0.52 -3.79
C THR A 196 21.00 -0.08 -3.04
N HIS A 197 21.27 1.23 -3.06
CA HIS A 197 22.35 1.84 -2.28
C HIS A 197 21.78 2.88 -1.32
N THR A 198 21.91 2.63 -0.03
CA THR A 198 21.33 3.48 1.01
C THR A 198 22.17 4.73 1.27
N PHE A 199 21.50 5.84 1.55
CA PHE A 199 22.08 7.06 2.08
C PHE A 199 21.08 7.76 2.99
N ALA A 200 21.56 8.62 3.90
CA ALA A 200 20.70 9.41 4.77
C ALA A 200 20.64 10.86 4.30
N GLY A 201 19.45 11.43 4.24
CA GLY A 201 19.21 12.85 3.97
C GLY A 201 18.54 13.51 5.17
N THR A 202 18.87 14.76 5.46
CA THR A 202 18.20 15.52 6.52
C THR A 202 17.02 16.28 5.94
N VAL A 203 15.81 15.98 6.39
CA VAL A 203 14.57 16.66 5.99
C VAL A 203 13.92 17.21 7.26
N GLN A 204 13.69 18.52 7.33
CA GLN A 204 13.12 19.20 8.50
C GLN A 204 13.85 18.93 9.84
N GLY A 205 15.15 18.63 9.78
CA GLY A 205 15.97 18.35 10.97
C GLY A 205 15.98 16.88 11.40
N GLU A 206 15.20 16.00 10.75
CA GLU A 206 15.22 14.56 10.95
C GLU A 206 16.04 13.86 9.86
N ALA A 207 16.81 12.85 10.24
CA ALA A 207 17.56 12.02 9.30
C ALA A 207 16.63 10.93 8.72
N ILE A 208 16.34 11.02 7.43
CA ILE A 208 15.47 10.09 6.71
C ILE A 208 16.32 9.18 5.82
N PRO A 209 16.07 7.86 5.79
CA PRO A 209 16.74 6.95 4.88
C PRO A 209 16.20 7.10 3.45
N PHE A 210 17.12 7.13 2.50
CA PHE A 210 16.86 7.10 1.07
C PHE A 210 17.71 6.01 0.42
N GLU A 211 17.27 5.57 -0.74
CA GLU A 211 17.95 4.58 -1.54
C GLU A 211 18.10 5.08 -2.97
N ILE A 212 19.32 4.94 -3.51
CA ILE A 212 19.56 5.05 -4.95
C ILE A 212 19.13 3.72 -5.55
N THR A 213 18.22 3.78 -6.51
CA THR A 213 17.65 2.62 -7.18
C THR A 213 17.86 2.72 -8.68
N ASN A 214 17.61 1.61 -9.36
CA ASN A 214 17.71 1.60 -10.81
C ASN A 214 16.58 2.40 -11.44
N VAL A 215 16.76 2.85 -12.69
CA VAL A 215 15.77 3.71 -13.35
C VAL A 215 15.53 3.33 -14.81
N ASP A 216 14.29 3.45 -15.22
CA ASP A 216 13.87 3.39 -16.60
C ASP A 216 13.03 4.63 -16.93
N VAL A 217 12.86 4.86 -18.23
CA VAL A 217 12.11 6.00 -18.76
C VAL A 217 11.05 5.51 -19.72
N ASP A 218 9.85 6.04 -19.60
CA ASP A 218 8.75 5.80 -20.54
C ASP A 218 8.06 7.12 -20.88
N ALA A 219 7.59 7.25 -22.12
CA ALA A 219 6.94 8.47 -22.59
C ALA A 219 5.63 8.80 -21.84
N THR A 220 4.96 7.78 -21.29
CA THR A 220 3.69 7.92 -20.57
C THR A 220 3.89 7.99 -19.06
N LEU A 221 4.74 7.12 -18.51
CA LEU A 221 4.97 7.02 -17.06
C LEU A 221 6.05 7.97 -16.54
N GLY A 222 6.87 8.54 -17.42
CA GLY A 222 8.03 9.33 -17.03
C GLY A 222 9.17 8.47 -16.50
N LEU A 223 9.84 8.94 -15.44
CA LEU A 223 10.89 8.19 -14.75
C LEU A 223 10.27 7.23 -13.72
N PHE A 224 10.62 5.95 -13.82
CA PHE A 224 10.15 4.93 -12.88
C PHE A 224 11.25 3.92 -12.56
N GLU A 225 11.06 3.19 -11.48
CA GLU A 225 11.96 2.11 -11.08
C GLU A 225 11.55 0.80 -11.76
N PRO A 226 12.46 0.15 -12.52
CA PRO A 226 12.22 -1.18 -13.04
C PRO A 226 12.23 -2.21 -11.91
N TYR A 227 11.75 -3.43 -12.21
CA TYR A 227 11.79 -4.52 -11.24
C TYR A 227 13.21 -4.73 -10.67
N PRO A 228 13.34 -4.94 -9.35
CA PRO A 228 14.61 -5.28 -8.72
C PRO A 228 15.24 -6.50 -9.38
N ASP A 229 16.50 -6.37 -9.80
CA ASP A 229 17.26 -7.44 -10.43
C ASP A 229 18.74 -7.35 -10.03
N PRO A 230 19.25 -8.30 -9.21
CA PRO A 230 20.65 -8.32 -8.76
C PRO A 230 21.68 -8.50 -9.88
N ASP A 231 21.27 -9.00 -11.05
CA ASP A 231 22.13 -9.18 -12.22
C ASP A 231 22.08 -7.97 -13.16
N SER A 232 21.19 -7.00 -12.90
CA SER A 232 21.08 -5.78 -13.69
C SER A 232 22.15 -4.78 -13.30
N ALA A 233 22.82 -4.21 -14.31
CA ALA A 233 23.72 -3.10 -14.09
C ALA A 233 22.98 -1.85 -13.62
N MET A 234 23.62 -1.08 -12.74
CA MET A 234 23.13 0.23 -12.31
C MET A 234 23.03 1.18 -13.51
N ARG A 235 21.98 2.00 -13.54
CA ARG A 235 21.75 2.97 -14.61
C ARG A 235 21.93 4.39 -14.11
N CYS A 236 22.59 5.20 -14.92
CA CYS A 236 22.74 6.64 -14.74
C CYS A 236 21.84 7.36 -15.74
N LEU A 237 21.24 8.46 -15.30
CA LEU A 237 20.50 9.38 -16.15
C LEU A 237 21.40 10.49 -16.62
N TYR A 238 21.19 10.96 -17.84
CA TYR A 238 21.66 12.25 -18.31
C TYR A 238 20.46 13.08 -18.74
N LEU A 239 20.29 14.24 -18.11
CA LEU A 239 19.24 15.19 -18.46
C LEU A 239 19.87 16.33 -19.23
N ASN A 240 19.18 16.83 -20.26
CA ASN A 240 19.58 18.01 -21.00
C ASN A 240 18.36 18.89 -21.29
N ASP A 241 18.34 20.06 -20.66
CA ASP A 241 17.28 21.08 -20.80
C ASP A 241 17.64 22.19 -21.79
N GLY A 242 18.77 22.08 -22.49
CA GLY A 242 19.24 23.07 -23.46
C GLY A 242 19.75 24.39 -22.87
N ARG A 243 19.79 24.54 -21.54
CA ARG A 243 20.27 25.76 -20.86
C ARG A 243 21.74 25.71 -20.46
N GLY A 244 22.47 24.72 -20.95
CA GLY A 244 23.91 24.53 -20.72
C GLY A 244 24.26 23.90 -19.37
N ASN A 245 25.54 23.68 -19.14
CA ASN A 245 26.05 22.86 -18.03
C ASN A 245 25.81 23.44 -16.63
N SER A 246 25.57 24.75 -16.54
CA SER A 246 25.21 25.44 -15.29
C SER A 246 23.76 25.19 -14.86
N SER A 247 22.90 24.66 -15.74
CA SER A 247 21.51 24.36 -15.39
C SER A 247 21.41 23.25 -14.34
N ALA A 248 20.48 23.40 -13.41
CA ALA A 248 20.15 22.38 -12.43
C ALA A 248 19.61 21.10 -13.10
N LYS A 249 19.04 21.19 -14.31
CA LYS A 249 18.46 20.07 -15.07
C LYS A 249 19.36 19.55 -16.20
N THR A 250 20.61 20.01 -16.27
CA THR A 250 21.59 19.50 -17.25
C THR A 250 22.77 18.85 -16.55
N GLY A 251 23.06 17.59 -16.88
CA GLY A 251 24.15 16.81 -16.31
C GLY A 251 23.76 15.36 -16.03
N PHE A 252 24.56 14.69 -15.20
CA PHE A 252 24.35 13.29 -14.84
C PHE A 252 23.63 13.17 -13.49
N PHE A 253 22.72 12.20 -13.40
CA PHE A 253 21.86 12.00 -12.25
C PHE A 253 21.67 10.54 -11.90
N PHE A 254 21.42 10.28 -10.62
CA PHE A 254 20.88 9.00 -10.14
C PHE A 254 19.45 9.17 -9.68
N TYR A 255 18.63 8.15 -9.90
CA TYR A 255 17.28 8.10 -9.36
C TYR A 255 17.32 7.61 -7.92
N PHE A 256 16.48 8.19 -7.08
CA PHE A 256 16.38 7.79 -5.68
C PHE A 256 14.93 7.73 -5.22
N LYS A 257 14.70 6.90 -4.21
CA LYS A 257 13.45 6.82 -3.48
C LYS A 257 13.67 6.92 -1.98
N GLN A 258 12.65 7.40 -1.28
CA GLN A 258 12.60 7.39 0.17
C GLN A 258 12.21 6.01 0.69
N GLY A 259 12.87 5.55 1.74
CA GLY A 259 12.57 4.29 2.40
C GLY A 259 13.72 3.30 2.33
N SER A 260 13.43 2.05 2.64
CA SER A 260 14.36 0.95 2.45
C SER A 260 13.69 -0.26 1.82
N LEU A 261 14.38 -0.91 0.88
CA LEU A 261 13.90 -2.12 0.22
C LEU A 261 14.10 -3.34 1.12
N GLU A 262 12.99 -3.97 1.51
CA GLU A 262 12.99 -5.21 2.28
C GLU A 262 12.62 -6.41 1.40
N PHE A 263 13.26 -7.55 1.68
CA PHE A 263 13.02 -8.81 0.97
C PHE A 263 12.38 -9.83 1.92
N LYS A 264 11.35 -10.53 1.44
CA LYS A 264 10.70 -11.63 2.16
C LYS A 264 10.53 -12.83 1.23
N ASP A 265 11.40 -13.82 1.39
CA ASP A 265 11.33 -15.06 0.61
C ASP A 265 10.38 -16.06 1.27
N THR A 266 9.53 -16.70 0.45
CA THR A 266 8.61 -17.75 0.91
C THR A 266 8.81 -19.01 0.06
N LEU A 267 9.18 -20.11 0.71
CA LEU A 267 9.32 -21.40 0.05
C LEU A 267 7.99 -22.15 0.05
N ILE A 268 7.46 -22.42 -1.15
CA ILE A 268 6.25 -23.25 -1.33
C ILE A 268 6.70 -24.69 -1.60
N THR A 269 6.67 -25.56 -0.58
CA THR A 269 7.11 -26.95 -0.69
C THR A 269 6.04 -27.92 -1.20
N ARG A 270 4.76 -27.54 -1.11
CA ARG A 270 3.62 -28.36 -1.52
C ARG A 270 2.62 -27.49 -2.29
N PRO A 271 2.07 -27.98 -3.40
CA PRO A 271 1.01 -27.26 -4.10
C PRO A 271 -0.25 -27.30 -3.24
N ILE A 272 -0.67 -26.12 -2.78
CA ILE A 272 -1.96 -25.91 -2.09
C ILE A 272 -2.77 -24.99 -2.99
N GLU A 273 -3.99 -25.41 -3.33
CA GLU A 273 -4.88 -24.57 -4.13
C GLU A 273 -5.29 -23.32 -3.34
N ASN A 274 -5.38 -22.18 -4.03
CA ASN A 274 -5.79 -20.89 -3.46
C ASN A 274 -4.99 -20.48 -2.21
N GLN A 275 -3.69 -20.77 -2.18
CA GLN A 275 -2.82 -20.36 -1.07
C GLN A 275 -2.75 -18.82 -0.99
N VAL A 276 -3.04 -18.30 0.20
CA VAL A 276 -2.85 -16.88 0.54
C VAL A 276 -1.59 -16.74 1.40
N ILE A 277 -0.71 -15.82 1.03
CA ILE A 277 0.51 -15.51 1.78
C ILE A 277 0.39 -14.06 2.26
N ASP A 278 0.20 -13.90 3.56
CA ASP A 278 0.09 -12.58 4.16
C ASP A 278 1.47 -11.96 4.42
N ILE A 279 1.57 -10.66 4.11
CA ILE A 279 2.74 -9.84 4.40
C ILE A 279 2.38 -8.97 5.60
N THR A 280 3.00 -9.26 6.75
CA THR A 280 2.75 -8.58 8.03
C THR A 280 3.67 -7.38 8.27
N ALA A 281 4.35 -6.89 7.22
CA ALA A 281 5.20 -5.71 7.33
C ALA A 281 4.34 -4.43 7.33
N GLU A 282 4.74 -3.46 8.14
CA GLU A 282 4.06 -2.16 8.24
C GLU A 282 4.64 -1.16 7.22
N ASN A 283 3.87 -0.11 6.89
CA ASN A 283 4.30 1.01 6.04
C ASN A 283 4.78 0.66 4.62
N ILE A 284 4.34 -0.48 4.08
CA ILE A 284 4.61 -0.88 2.70
C ILE A 284 4.01 0.14 1.73
N SER A 285 4.87 0.68 0.86
CA SER A 285 4.47 1.62 -0.20
C SER A 285 3.40 1.04 -1.12
N ASN A 286 2.55 1.90 -1.67
CA ASN A 286 1.50 1.49 -2.58
C ASN A 286 2.03 0.95 -3.91
N ASN A 287 3.04 1.62 -4.47
CA ASN A 287 3.51 1.41 -5.85
C ASN A 287 4.86 0.67 -5.90
N ASP A 288 5.50 0.47 -4.76
CA ASP A 288 6.86 -0.06 -4.63
C ASP A 288 6.85 -1.46 -4.05
N VAL A 289 6.11 -2.35 -4.74
CA VAL A 289 5.95 -3.74 -4.34
C VAL A 289 6.09 -4.61 -5.57
N TRP A 290 6.98 -5.57 -5.48
CA TRP A 290 7.24 -6.52 -6.55
C TRP A 290 7.13 -7.94 -6.02
N VAL A 291 6.66 -8.85 -6.88
CA VAL A 291 6.60 -10.28 -6.60
C VAL A 291 7.34 -11.00 -7.71
N GLN A 292 8.31 -11.83 -7.32
CA GLN A 292 9.18 -12.56 -8.24
C GLN A 292 9.36 -14.00 -7.75
N THR A 293 9.41 -14.93 -8.69
CA THR A 293 9.83 -16.31 -8.43
C THR A 293 11.34 -16.39 -8.59
N ILE A 294 12.03 -16.83 -7.55
CA ILE A 294 13.48 -17.05 -7.55
C ILE A 294 13.80 -18.55 -7.50
N ASN A 295 14.94 -18.93 -8.07
CA ASN A 295 15.47 -20.29 -7.92
C ASN A 295 16.33 -20.41 -6.65
N GLN A 296 16.82 -21.62 -6.36
CA GLN A 296 17.66 -21.89 -5.17
C GLN A 296 18.98 -21.10 -5.13
N ALA A 297 19.42 -20.57 -6.28
CA ALA A 297 20.62 -19.74 -6.39
C ALA A 297 20.31 -18.23 -6.27
N GLY A 298 19.05 -17.85 -5.99
CA GLY A 298 18.61 -16.46 -5.87
C GLY A 298 18.40 -15.74 -7.21
N ALA A 299 18.49 -16.45 -8.35
CA ALA A 299 18.26 -15.85 -9.65
C ALA A 299 16.75 -15.81 -9.97
N ILE A 300 16.33 -14.68 -10.55
CA ILE A 300 14.93 -14.43 -10.91
C ILE A 300 14.55 -15.32 -12.10
N THR A 301 13.45 -16.07 -11.97
CA THR A 301 12.89 -16.94 -13.01
C THR A 301 11.65 -16.33 -13.65
N THR A 302 10.76 -15.77 -12.82
CA THR A 302 9.49 -15.19 -13.29
C THR A 302 9.19 -13.90 -12.52
N THR A 303 8.72 -12.88 -13.22
CA THR A 303 8.21 -11.64 -12.63
C THR A 303 6.69 -11.63 -12.71
N TRP A 304 6.02 -11.31 -11.60
CA TRP A 304 4.56 -11.32 -11.51
C TRP A 304 4.01 -9.92 -11.72
N THR A 305 2.92 -9.82 -12.48
CA THR A 305 2.17 -8.58 -12.65
C THR A 305 1.03 -8.50 -11.64
N PRO A 306 0.82 -7.34 -11.00
CA PRO A 306 -0.32 -7.16 -10.10
C PRO A 306 -1.63 -7.25 -10.90
N VAL A 307 -2.61 -7.93 -10.32
CA VAL A 307 -3.97 -7.97 -10.87
C VAL A 307 -4.77 -6.82 -10.28
N ASP A 308 -5.52 -6.11 -11.12
CA ASP A 308 -6.37 -5.01 -10.66
C ASP A 308 -7.44 -5.52 -9.69
N THR A 309 -7.69 -4.73 -8.65
CA THR A 309 -8.61 -5.04 -7.56
C THR A 309 -10.02 -4.47 -7.81
N VAL A 310 -10.22 -3.69 -8.88
CA VAL A 310 -11.49 -3.02 -9.19
C VAL A 310 -12.55 -3.97 -9.75
N VAL A 311 -12.16 -5.04 -10.44
CA VAL A 311 -13.11 -6.02 -11.01
C VAL A 311 -13.06 -7.29 -10.16
N GLY A 312 -14.22 -7.77 -9.72
CA GLY A 312 -14.36 -8.88 -8.78
C GLY A 312 -13.37 -10.03 -9.06
N SER A 313 -12.47 -10.26 -8.11
CA SER A 313 -11.40 -11.26 -8.20
C SER A 313 -11.99 -12.67 -8.19
N ASN A 314 -12.29 -13.21 -9.36
CA ASN A 314 -12.56 -14.63 -9.53
C ASN A 314 -11.45 -15.24 -10.40
N VAL A 315 -10.80 -16.28 -9.90
CA VAL A 315 -9.61 -16.91 -10.51
C VAL A 315 -9.88 -17.34 -11.97
N ILE A 316 -11.13 -17.72 -12.25
CA ILE A 316 -11.60 -18.11 -13.59
C ILE A 316 -11.62 -16.91 -14.56
N PHE A 317 -12.00 -15.72 -14.09
CA PHE A 317 -12.09 -14.52 -14.93
C PHE A 317 -10.69 -14.06 -15.35
N ASN A 318 -9.74 -14.07 -14.41
CA ASN A 318 -8.35 -13.68 -14.66
C ASN A 318 -7.59 -14.69 -15.55
N ALA A 319 -7.90 -15.99 -15.47
CA ALA A 319 -7.30 -17.00 -16.34
C ALA A 319 -7.77 -16.88 -17.80
N VAL A 320 -9.05 -16.54 -17.99
CA VAL A 320 -9.64 -16.33 -19.33
C VAL A 320 -9.12 -15.04 -19.97
N ASP A 321 -9.02 -13.94 -19.22
CA ASP A 321 -8.49 -12.67 -19.74
C ASP A 321 -6.98 -12.73 -20.05
N ASN A 322 -6.18 -13.45 -19.24
CA ASN A 322 -4.74 -13.61 -19.49
C ASN A 322 -4.39 -14.70 -20.51
N ASN A 323 -5.38 -15.44 -21.05
CA ASN A 323 -5.17 -16.51 -22.04
C ASN A 323 -4.15 -17.57 -21.59
N ILE A 324 -4.01 -17.76 -20.27
CA ILE A 324 -3.19 -18.80 -19.65
C ILE A 324 -4.12 -19.99 -19.42
N ARG A 325 -3.97 -21.01 -20.26
CA ARG A 325 -4.68 -22.29 -20.11
C ARG A 325 -4.01 -23.18 -19.07
#